data_AF-A0A099YCY0-F1
#
_entry.id   AF-A0A099YCY0-F1
#
_cell.length_a   1.000
_cell.length_b   1.000
_cell.length_c   1.000
_cell.angle_alpha   90.00
_cell.angle_beta   90.00
_cell.angle_gamma   90.00
#
_symmetry.space_group_name_H-M   'P 1'
#
loop_
_entity.id
_entity.type
_entity.pdbx_description
1 polymer ?
#
loop_
_entity_poly.entity_id
_entity_poly.type
_entity_poly.pdbx_seq_one_letter_code
_entity_poly.pdbx_strand_id
1 'polypeptide(L)'
;MDFGVVPDVRSEIKFFTGVFLKDVGCFGIVIGSAFLLGNLFPAEQTVQQTLFMITSVILAIYLDLRPHTNPGKRNFEVIWMLIVNRQPRLFKSFGYYEFKTVAQMREEDQNFGD
;
A
#
# COMPACT_ATOMS: atom_id res chain seq x y z
N MET A 1 11.27 25.47 -4.78
CA MET A 1 10.25 24.43 -4.98
C MET A 1 10.74 23.19 -4.26
N ASP A 2 10.31 23.01 -3.02
CA ASP A 2 10.60 21.80 -2.25
C ASP A 2 9.69 20.69 -2.77
N PHE A 3 10.29 19.66 -3.38
CA PHE A 3 9.56 18.45 -3.70
C PHE A 3 9.23 17.78 -2.36
N GLY A 4 7.95 17.80 -2.00
CA GLY A 4 7.45 17.21 -0.76
C GLY A 4 7.89 15.74 -0.65
N VAL A 5 8.95 15.52 0.11
CA VAL A 5 9.38 14.19 0.54
C VAL A 5 8.24 13.66 1.39
N VAL A 6 7.52 12.66 0.88
CA VAL A 6 6.47 11.97 1.63
C VAL A 6 7.12 11.47 2.94
N PRO A 7 6.70 11.98 4.11
CA PRO A 7 7.45 11.81 5.36
C PRO A 7 7.46 10.36 5.88
N ASP A 8 6.65 9.49 5.28
CA ASP A 8 6.41 8.12 5.76
C ASP A 8 7.56 7.14 5.48
N VAL A 9 8.56 7.54 4.67
CA VAL A 9 9.73 6.68 4.39
C VAL A 9 10.76 6.68 5.53
N ARG A 10 10.69 7.66 6.45
CA ARG A 10 11.74 7.87 7.48
C ARG A 10 11.53 7.11 8.80
N SER A 11 10.40 6.43 9.01
CA SER A 11 10.06 5.83 10.31
C SER A 11 10.02 4.30 10.32
N GLU A 12 10.51 3.62 9.28
CA GLU A 12 10.53 2.15 9.28
C GLU A 12 11.71 1.62 10.11
N ILE A 13 11.40 0.86 11.17
CA ILE A 13 12.39 0.19 12.02
C ILE A 13 13.06 -0.91 11.19
N LYS A 14 14.36 -0.74 10.91
CA LYS A 14 15.19 -1.71 10.21
C LYS A 14 15.82 -2.66 11.22
N PHE A 15 15.67 -3.97 11.00
CA PHE A 15 16.34 -4.99 11.82
C PHE A 15 17.77 -5.26 11.31
N PHE A 16 17.98 -5.23 10.00
CA PHE A 16 19.28 -5.46 9.34
C PHE A 16 19.30 -4.74 7.97
N THR A 17 20.42 -4.76 7.23
CA THR A 17 20.52 -4.13 5.90
C THR A 17 19.47 -4.70 4.94
N GLY A 18 18.37 -3.97 4.77
CA GLY A 18 17.31 -4.26 3.79
C GLY A 18 16.04 -4.91 4.33
N VAL A 19 16.03 -5.38 5.59
CA VAL A 19 14.86 -6.02 6.21
C VAL A 19 14.22 -5.09 7.24
N PHE A 20 12.95 -4.76 7.03
CA PHE A 20 12.17 -3.93 7.93
C PHE A 20 11.36 -4.81 8.88
N LEU A 21 11.10 -4.33 10.10
CA LEU A 21 10.32 -5.06 11.11
C LEU A 21 8.93 -5.45 10.58
N LYS A 22 8.34 -4.59 9.73
CA LYS A 22 7.07 -4.87 9.07
C LYS A 22 7.12 -6.11 8.16
N ASP A 23 8.26 -6.39 7.50
CA ASP A 23 8.44 -7.61 6.67
C ASP A 23 8.34 -8.83 7.55
N VAL A 24 9.16 -8.83 8.61
CA VAL A 24 9.27 -9.96 9.53
C VAL A 24 7.92 -10.21 10.22
N GLY A 25 7.21 -9.13 10.57
CA GLY A 25 5.86 -9.21 11.11
C GLY A 25 4.85 -9.80 10.13
N CYS A 26 4.81 -9.32 8.89
CA CYS A 26 3.89 -9.83 7.87
C CYS A 26 4.18 -11.30 7.55
N PHE A 27 5.45 -11.62 7.27
CA PHE A 27 5.90 -12.97 7.02
C PHE A 27 5.58 -13.90 8.19
N GLY A 28 5.88 -13.48 9.42
CA GLY A 28 5.61 -14.25 10.63
C GLY A 28 4.13 -14.53 10.84
N ILE A 29 3.24 -13.56 10.59
CA ILE A 29 1.79 -13.74 10.68
C ILE A 29 1.28 -14.73 9.64
N VAL A 30 1.71 -14.60 8.38
CA VAL A 30 1.27 -15.49 7.28
C VAL A 30 1.77 -16.91 7.50
N ILE A 31 3.05 -17.08 7.82
CA ILE A 31 3.62 -18.41 8.06
C ILE A 31 3.06 -19.02 9.35
N GLY A 32 2.96 -18.25 10.42
CA GLY A 32 2.39 -18.71 11.69
C GLY A 32 0.94 -19.19 11.53
N SER A 33 0.11 -18.41 10.83
CA SER A 33 -1.26 -18.83 10.51
C SER A 33 -1.32 -20.05 9.60
N ALA A 34 -0.41 -20.16 8.62
CA ALA A 34 -0.31 -21.35 7.77
C ALA A 34 0.06 -22.61 8.57
N PHE A 35 0.98 -22.54 9.52
CA PHE A 35 1.27 -23.69 10.40
C PHE A 35 0.06 -24.08 11.25
N LEU A 36 -0.66 -23.11 11.81
CA LEU A 36 -1.88 -23.39 12.60
C LEU A 36 -2.96 -24.06 11.74
N LEU A 37 -3.23 -23.51 10.55
CA LEU A 37 -4.22 -24.07 9.62
C LEU A 37 -3.76 -25.38 8.97
N GLY A 38 -2.46 -25.58 8.83
CA GLY A 38 -1.87 -26.81 8.31
C GLY A 38 -2.20 -28.02 9.19
N ASN A 39 -2.41 -27.84 10.50
CA ASN A 39 -2.82 -28.91 11.41
C ASN A 39 -4.29 -29.33 11.25
N LEU A 40 -5.09 -28.59 10.47
CA LEU A 40 -6.49 -28.95 10.18
C LEU A 40 -6.63 -29.97 9.05
N PHE A 41 -5.56 -30.21 8.29
CA PHE A 41 -5.59 -31.20 7.21
C PHE A 41 -5.55 -32.62 7.78
N PRO A 42 -6.45 -33.53 7.35
CA PRO A 42 -6.38 -34.93 7.71
C PRO A 42 -5.11 -35.58 7.13
N ALA A 43 -4.61 -36.64 7.78
CA ALA A 43 -3.36 -37.32 7.39
C ALA A 43 -3.39 -37.91 5.96
N GLU A 44 -4.57 -38.18 5.42
CA GLU A 44 -4.76 -38.64 4.04
C GLU A 44 -4.51 -37.53 3.00
N GLN A 45 -4.50 -36.26 3.42
CA GLN A 45 -4.37 -35.08 2.57
C GLN A 45 -3.00 -34.38 2.69
N THR A 46 -1.95 -35.16 2.87
CA THR A 46 -0.56 -34.66 3.02
C THR A 46 -0.09 -33.86 1.79
N VAL A 47 -0.53 -34.24 0.59
CA VAL A 47 -0.21 -33.51 -0.65
C VAL A 47 -0.84 -32.13 -0.65
N GLN A 48 -2.13 -32.02 -0.29
CA GLN A 48 -2.84 -30.75 -0.22
C GLN A 48 -2.26 -29.85 0.87
N GLN A 49 -1.92 -30.42 2.02
CA GLN A 49 -1.25 -29.72 3.12
C GLN A 49 0.10 -29.15 2.66
N THR A 50 0.89 -29.93 1.92
CA THR A 50 2.18 -29.49 1.40
C THR A 50 2.01 -28.34 0.39
N LEU A 51 1.06 -28.45 -0.52
CA LEU A 51 0.74 -27.38 -1.48
C LEU A 51 0.25 -26.12 -0.76
N PHE A 52 -0.56 -26.26 0.29
CA PHE A 52 -1.01 -25.16 1.12
C PHE A 52 0.17 -24.44 1.80
N MET A 53 1.15 -25.18 2.32
CA MET A 53 2.35 -24.58 2.91
C MET A 53 3.20 -23.84 1.88
N ILE A 54 3.44 -24.44 0.70
CA ILE A 54 4.20 -23.80 -0.38
C ILE A 54 3.52 -22.51 -0.83
N THR A 55 2.21 -22.55 -1.08
CA THR A 55 1.44 -21.38 -1.51
C THR A 55 1.40 -20.29 -0.43
N SER A 56 1.38 -20.67 0.85
CA SER A 56 1.48 -19.72 1.97
C SER A 56 2.84 -19.01 2.02
N VAL A 57 3.94 -19.71 1.73
CA VAL A 57 5.27 -19.09 1.60
C VAL A 57 5.32 -18.11 0.44
N ILE A 58 4.78 -18.50 -0.72
CA ILE A 58 4.69 -17.60 -1.89
C ILE A 58 3.86 -16.36 -1.56
N LEU A 59 2.73 -16.54 -0.87
CA LEU A 59 1.87 -15.44 -0.43
C LEU A 59 2.60 -14.49 0.53
N ALA A 60 3.33 -15.03 1.51
CA ALA A 60 4.11 -14.22 2.45
C ALA A 60 5.14 -13.34 1.72
N ILE A 61 5.90 -13.92 0.79
CA ILE A 61 6.85 -13.18 -0.05
C ILE A 61 6.12 -12.13 -0.89
N TYR A 62 5.01 -12.51 -1.54
CA TYR A 62 4.22 -11.59 -2.35
C TYR A 62 3.75 -10.38 -1.54
N LEU A 63 3.29 -10.57 -0.31
CA LEU A 63 2.78 -9.51 0.54
C LEU A 63 3.86 -8.51 0.96
N ASP A 64 5.10 -8.97 1.12
CA ASP A 64 6.26 -8.13 1.45
C ASP A 64 6.84 -7.38 0.24
N LEU A 65 6.60 -7.88 -0.98
CA LEU A 65 7.04 -7.20 -2.20
C LEU A 65 6.33 -5.85 -2.38
N ARG A 66 7.08 -4.91 -3.00
CA ARG A 66 6.57 -3.61 -3.42
C ARG A 66 6.00 -3.73 -4.83
N PRO A 67 4.73 -3.34 -5.09
CA PRO A 67 4.16 -3.39 -6.42
C PRO A 67 4.84 -2.36 -7.32
N HIS A 68 5.01 -2.72 -8.59
CA HIS A 68 5.65 -1.84 -9.58
C HIS A 68 4.88 -0.53 -9.78
N THR A 69 3.55 -0.55 -9.66
CA THR A 69 2.67 0.61 -9.81
C THR A 69 2.68 1.55 -8.61
N ASN A 70 3.15 1.11 -7.43
CA ASN A 70 3.22 1.93 -6.22
C ASN A 70 4.39 1.50 -5.32
N PRO A 71 5.64 1.87 -5.64
CA PRO A 71 6.82 1.42 -4.90
C PRO A 71 6.90 1.98 -3.47
N GLY A 72 6.10 3.00 -3.16
CA GLY A 72 6.06 3.61 -1.82
C GLY A 72 5.42 2.71 -0.75
N LYS A 73 4.61 1.73 -1.14
CA LYS A 73 3.90 0.82 -0.24
C LYS A 73 4.20 -0.63 -0.57
N ARG A 74 3.89 -1.53 0.37
CA ARG A 74 3.95 -2.98 0.12
C ARG A 74 2.59 -3.51 -0.30
N ASN A 75 2.56 -4.71 -0.89
CA ASN A 75 1.32 -5.34 -1.30
C ASN A 75 0.33 -5.51 -0.14
N PHE A 76 0.78 -5.88 1.07
CA PHE A 76 -0.12 -5.96 2.22
C PHE A 76 -0.74 -4.62 2.59
N GLU A 77 0.01 -3.52 2.50
CA GLU A 77 -0.48 -2.17 2.83
C GLU A 77 -1.49 -1.68 1.79
N VAL A 78 -1.28 -2.01 0.52
CA VAL A 78 -2.21 -1.70 -0.58
C VAL A 78 -3.51 -2.50 -0.39
N ILE A 79 -3.42 -3.80 -0.13
CA ILE A 79 -4.59 -4.65 0.10
C ILE A 79 -5.36 -4.16 1.34
N TRP A 80 -4.65 -3.87 2.44
CA TRP A 80 -5.26 -3.33 3.65
C TRP A 80 -5.98 -2.00 3.38
N MET A 81 -5.37 -1.11 2.59
CA MET A 81 -5.99 0.14 2.17
C MET A 81 -7.26 -0.09 1.34
N LEU A 82 -7.29 -1.10 0.46
CA LEU A 82 -8.49 -1.44 -0.31
C LEU A 82 -9.62 -2.04 0.56
N ILE A 83 -9.25 -2.80 1.61
CA ILE A 83 -10.21 -3.38 2.55
C ILE A 83 -10.81 -2.29 3.46
N VAL A 84 -9.97 -1.44 4.05
CA VAL A 84 -10.38 -0.44 5.05
C VAL A 84 -10.91 0.84 4.42
N ASN A 85 -10.23 1.36 3.40
CA ASN A 85 -10.56 2.62 2.74
C ASN A 85 -11.17 2.38 1.36
N ARG A 86 -12.22 1.55 1.31
CA ARG A 86 -13.05 1.32 0.11
C ARG A 86 -13.84 2.57 -0.35
N GLN A 87 -13.61 3.72 0.28
CA GLN A 87 -14.13 5.01 -0.12
C GLN A 87 -13.39 5.46 -1.39
N PRO A 88 -14.10 5.79 -2.50
CA PRO A 88 -13.45 6.39 -3.64
C PRO A 88 -12.85 7.71 -3.17
N ARG A 89 -11.52 7.81 -3.15
CA ARG A 89 -10.89 9.13 -3.10
C ARG A 89 -11.30 9.80 -4.39
N LEU A 90 -12.36 10.60 -4.33
CA LEU A 90 -12.70 11.57 -5.36
C LEU A 90 -11.44 12.41 -5.54
N PHE A 91 -10.66 12.11 -6.56
CA PHE A 91 -9.57 12.96 -6.97
C PHE A 91 -10.22 14.26 -7.39
N LYS A 92 -10.24 15.25 -6.50
CA LYS A 92 -10.65 16.60 -6.85
C LYS A 92 -9.54 17.14 -7.75
N SER A 93 -9.77 17.11 -9.06
CA SER A 93 -8.92 17.82 -10.00
C SER A 93 -9.04 19.30 -9.68
N PHE A 94 -7.99 19.89 -9.10
CA PHE A 94 -7.97 21.33 -8.91
C PHE A 94 -7.92 21.99 -10.29
N GLY A 95 -8.96 22.73 -10.63
CA GLY A 95 -8.97 23.53 -11.85
C GLY A 95 -8.00 24.70 -11.71
N TYR A 96 -7.44 25.18 -12.82
CA TYR A 96 -6.49 26.31 -12.85
C TYR A 96 -7.00 27.55 -12.10
N TYR A 97 -8.31 27.73 -12.00
CA TYR A 97 -8.98 28.83 -11.32
C TYR A 97 -8.96 28.74 -9.78
N GLU A 98 -8.76 27.56 -9.18
CA GLU A 98 -8.72 27.43 -7.71
C GLU A 98 -7.43 28.02 -7.08
N PHE A 99 -6.46 28.42 -7.91
CA PHE A 99 -5.21 29.08 -7.49
C PHE A 99 -5.18 30.59 -7.76
N LYS A 100 -6.21 31.14 -8.42
CA LYS A 100 -6.30 32.59 -8.66
C LYS A 100 -6.95 33.25 -7.45
N THR A 101 -6.35 34.36 -7.01
CA THR A 101 -6.94 35.17 -5.93
C THR A 101 -8.14 35.95 -6.50
N VAL A 102 -9.17 36.24 -5.70
CA VAL A 102 -10.40 36.95 -6.16
C VAL A 102 -10.07 38.26 -6.90
N ALA A 103 -8.97 38.93 -6.54
CA ALA A 103 -8.47 40.11 -7.23
C ALA A 103 -8.06 39.87 -8.69
N GLN A 104 -7.38 38.75 -8.97
CA GLN A 104 -6.89 38.40 -10.33
C GLN A 104 -8.05 37.99 -11.25
N MET A 105 -9.10 37.37 -10.71
CA MET A 105 -10.30 37.07 -11.49
C MET A 105 -11.04 38.36 -11.89
N ARG A 106 -11.04 39.36 -11.01
CA ARG A 106 -11.69 40.67 -11.25
C ARG A 106 -10.96 41.51 -12.31
N GLU A 107 -9.64 41.45 -12.35
CA GLU A 107 -8.83 42.11 -13.38
C GLU A 107 -9.00 41.47 -14.76
N GLU A 108 -9.15 40.15 -14.83
CA GLU A 108 -9.46 39.46 -16.10
C GLU A 108 -10.85 39.84 -16.62
N ASP A 109 -11.89 39.83 -15.78
CA ASP A 109 -13.25 40.23 -16.19
C ASP A 109 -13.33 41.68 -16.69
N GLN A 110 -12.49 42.58 -16.15
CA GLN A 110 -12.41 43.96 -16.62
C GLN A 110 -11.70 44.10 -17.98
N ASN A 111 -10.79 43.20 -18.32
CA ASN A 111 -10.04 43.23 -19.58
C ASN A 111 -10.76 42.54 -20.75
N PHE A 112 -11.79 41.73 -20.50
CA PHE A 112 -12.61 41.09 -21.53
C PHE A 112 -13.92 41.84 -21.82
N GLY A 113 -14.14 42.99 -21.17
CA GLY A 113 -15.34 43.83 -21.27
C GLY A 113 -15.26 44.98 -22.27
N ASP A 114 -14.20 45.08 -23.09
CA ASP A 114 -14.04 46.05 -24.19
C ASP A 114 -14.09 45.37 -25.57
#